data_AF-A0A0R3TZJ5-F1
#
_entry.id   AF-A0A0R3TZJ5-F1
#
_cell.length_a   1.000
_cell.length_b   1.000
_cell.length_c   1.000
_cell.angle_alpha   90.00
_cell.angle_beta   90.00
_cell.angle_gamma   90.00
#
_symmetry.space_group_name_H-M   'P 1'
#
loop_
_entity.id
_entity.type
_entity.pdbx_description
1 polymer ?
#
loop_
_entity_poly.entity_id
_entity_poly.type
_entity_poly.pdbx_seq_one_letter_code
_entity_poly.pdbx_strand_id
1 'polypeptide(L)'
;MAESTLCVICLTPLVGTTGSPLTCGHEFHIGCLQIWSKSNSIYGRCKCPLATCGQIFDCMQVKAAIPGERPKYLPVEDNYVCKNCSRLLNSPAFSTNGCEHYFCAKCISELRNKRPICPVEKSVFTDIKVSACVGAPIVATITLANTRSPLSGDDLENIFNLLN
;
A
#
# COMPACT_ATOMS: atom_id res chain seq x y z
N MET A 1 -12.13 20.81 -3.94
CA MET A 1 -11.09 21.15 -2.94
C MET A 1 -10.02 21.93 -3.68
N ALA A 2 -9.60 23.09 -3.20
CA ALA A 2 -8.64 23.92 -3.91
C ALA A 2 -7.30 23.17 -4.04
N GLU A 3 -6.87 22.93 -5.28
CA GLU A 3 -5.58 22.32 -5.59
C GLU A 3 -4.47 23.34 -5.28
N SER A 4 -3.79 23.17 -4.15
CA SER A 4 -2.61 23.96 -3.83
C SER A 4 -1.50 23.58 -4.81
N THR A 5 -1.08 24.53 -5.65
CA THR A 5 0.04 24.34 -6.59
C THR A 5 1.42 24.39 -5.92
N LEU A 6 1.45 24.58 -4.59
CA LEU A 6 2.66 24.67 -3.77
C LEU A 6 2.74 23.47 -2.81
N CYS A 7 3.95 22.93 -2.65
CA CYS A 7 4.25 21.98 -1.58
C CYS A 7 4.30 22.73 -0.25
N VAL A 8 3.35 22.50 0.66
CA VAL A 8 3.29 23.22 1.95
C VAL A 8 4.43 22.87 2.92
N ILE A 9 5.24 21.84 2.63
CA ILE A 9 6.41 21.48 3.45
C ILE A 9 7.61 22.39 3.14
N CYS A 10 7.89 22.62 1.86
CA CYS A 10 9.06 23.41 1.42
C CYS A 10 8.68 24.76 0.81
N LEU A 11 7.38 25.04 0.66
CA LEU A 11 6.79 26.26 0.11
C LEU A 11 7.17 26.56 -1.35
N THR A 12 7.63 25.55 -2.09
CA THR A 12 7.96 25.67 -3.52
C THR A 12 6.87 25.06 -4.41
N PRO A 13 6.74 25.50 -5.68
CA PRO A 13 5.79 24.92 -6.63
C PRO A 13 5.96 23.41 -6.79
N LEU A 14 4.84 22.69 -6.88
CA LEU A 14 4.84 21.25 -7.17
C LEU A 14 5.27 21.03 -8.63
N VAL A 15 6.49 20.56 -8.80
CA VAL A 15 7.05 20.20 -10.12
C VAL A 15 7.59 18.77 -10.09
N GLY A 16 7.40 18.04 -11.18
CA GLY A 16 7.87 16.66 -11.30
C GLY A 16 7.03 15.67 -10.50
N THR A 17 7.69 14.70 -9.85
CA THR A 17 7.04 13.61 -9.13
C THR A 17 6.47 14.08 -7.79
N THR A 18 5.16 13.89 -7.60
CA THR A 18 4.47 14.26 -6.36
C THR A 18 4.10 13.02 -5.55
N GLY A 19 3.93 13.22 -4.25
CA GLY A 19 3.41 12.25 -3.31
C GLY A 19 2.14 12.78 -2.64
N SER A 20 1.21 11.89 -2.34
CA SER A 20 -0.01 12.22 -1.62
C SER A 20 -0.35 11.15 -0.59
N PRO A 21 -0.76 11.51 0.65
CA PRO A 21 -1.37 10.56 1.56
C PRO A 21 -2.63 9.95 0.93
N LEU A 22 -2.72 8.62 0.91
CA LEU A 22 -3.82 7.90 0.28
C LEU A 22 -5.20 8.23 0.90
N THR A 23 -5.22 8.82 2.10
CA THR A 23 -6.43 9.18 2.84
C THR A 23 -6.97 10.59 2.59
N CYS A 24 -6.23 11.47 1.92
CA CYS A 24 -6.65 12.88 1.82
C CYS A 24 -6.36 13.60 0.49
N GLY A 25 -5.62 13.00 -0.45
CA GLY A 25 -5.40 13.58 -1.78
C GLY A 25 -4.54 14.85 -1.84
N HIS A 26 -4.11 15.42 -0.70
CA HIS A 26 -3.20 16.57 -0.67
C HIS A 26 -1.83 16.20 -1.26
N GLU A 27 -1.26 17.09 -2.08
CA GLU A 27 -0.04 16.82 -2.82
C GLU A 27 1.18 17.54 -2.25
N PHE A 28 2.32 16.86 -2.31
CA PHE A 28 3.62 17.30 -1.81
C PHE A 28 4.71 16.82 -2.77
N HIS A 29 5.90 17.40 -2.73
CA HIS A 29 7.06 16.73 -3.31
C HIS A 29 7.26 15.38 -2.61
N ILE A 30 7.48 14.31 -3.39
CA ILE A 30 7.63 12.97 -2.81
C ILE A 30 8.75 12.91 -1.76
N GLY A 31 9.89 13.55 -2.03
CA GLY A 31 11.00 13.64 -1.07
C GLY A 31 10.63 14.37 0.21
N CYS A 32 9.88 15.48 0.12
CA CYS A 32 9.40 16.20 1.29
C CYS A 32 8.45 15.34 2.14
N LEU A 33 7.52 14.65 1.50
CA LEU A 33 6.56 13.78 2.21
C LEU A 33 7.26 12.58 2.88
N GLN A 34 8.27 12.00 2.24
CA GLN A 34 9.07 10.92 2.83
C GLN A 34 9.89 11.40 4.04
N ILE A 35 10.57 12.55 3.93
CA ILE A 35 11.33 13.14 5.05
C ILE A 35 10.39 13.48 6.22
N TRP A 36 9.23 14.07 5.91
CA TRP A 36 8.19 14.34 6.90
C TRP A 36 7.74 13.07 7.61
N SER A 37 7.43 12.03 6.85
CA SER A 37 6.97 10.74 7.37
C SER A 37 8.02 10.06 8.25
N LYS A 38 9.31 10.15 7.88
CA LYS A 38 10.41 9.65 8.70
C LYS A 38 10.54 10.36 10.04
N SER A 39 10.21 11.66 10.09
CA SER A 39 10.36 12.48 11.29
C SER A 39 9.11 12.55 12.18
N ASN A 40 7.93 12.26 11.61
CA ASN A 40 6.64 12.48 12.26
C ASN A 40 5.75 11.23 12.29
N SER A 41 6.27 10.06 11.89
CA SER A 41 5.52 8.81 12.02
C SER A 41 5.66 8.21 13.41
N ILE A 42 4.59 7.56 13.85
CA ILE A 42 4.53 6.78 15.07
C ILE A 42 3.93 5.43 14.67
N TYR A 43 4.68 4.34 14.87
CA TYR A 43 4.28 2.97 14.48
C TYR A 43 3.79 2.85 13.04
N GLY A 44 4.54 3.41 12.08
CA GLY A 44 4.19 3.34 10.66
C GLY A 44 2.99 4.20 10.24
N ARG A 45 2.48 5.08 11.12
CA ARG A 45 1.37 6.00 10.83
C ARG A 45 1.84 7.43 10.95
N CYS A 46 1.49 8.27 9.98
CA CYS A 46 1.86 9.68 9.98
C CYS A 46 0.62 10.55 9.77
N LYS A 47 0.63 11.77 10.31
CA LYS A 47 -0.40 12.78 10.05
C LYS A 47 -0.06 13.54 8.77
N CYS A 48 -1.09 13.85 7.97
CA CYS A 48 -0.95 14.70 6.80
C CYS A 48 -0.21 16.00 7.18
N PRO A 49 0.83 16.40 6.41
CA PRO A 49 1.58 17.63 6.70
C PRO A 49 0.74 18.91 6.61
N LEU A 50 -0.41 18.87 5.92
CA LEU A 50 -1.33 20.00 5.89
C LEU A 50 -2.04 20.14 7.25
N ALA A 51 -1.73 21.21 7.99
CA ALA A 51 -2.20 21.42 9.36
C ALA A 51 -3.72 21.38 9.53
N THR A 52 -4.49 21.79 8.51
CA THR A 52 -5.95 21.80 8.52
C THR A 52 -6.59 20.46 8.15
N CYS A 53 -5.81 19.48 7.67
CA CYS A 53 -6.34 18.20 7.20
C CYS A 53 -6.60 17.21 8.34
N GLY A 54 -5.60 17.00 9.21
CA GLY A 54 -5.70 16.07 10.34
C GLY A 54 -5.78 14.58 10.00
N GLN A 55 -5.88 14.19 8.73
CA GLN A 55 -5.94 12.78 8.31
C GLN A 55 -4.64 12.03 8.64
N ILE A 56 -4.79 10.78 9.07
CA ILE A 56 -3.67 9.86 9.33
C ILE A 56 -3.52 8.97 8.09
N PHE A 57 -2.28 8.64 7.74
CA PHE A 57 -1.96 7.74 6.65
C PHE A 57 -0.80 6.82 7.05
N ASP A 58 -0.84 5.61 6.49
CA ASP A 58 0.19 4.57 6.58
C ASP A 58 0.79 4.28 5.19
N CYS A 59 0.22 4.91 4.15
CA CYS A 59 0.70 4.79 2.79
C CYS A 59 0.54 6.07 1.96
N MET A 60 1.50 6.27 1.06
CA MET A 60 1.59 7.38 0.13
C MET A 60 1.39 6.86 -1.30
N GLN A 61 0.57 7.55 -2.07
CA GLN A 61 0.53 7.41 -3.52
C GLN A 61 1.58 8.35 -4.14
N VAL A 62 2.37 7.82 -5.06
CA VAL A 62 3.37 8.56 -5.83
C VAL A 62 2.84 8.71 -7.25
N LYS A 63 2.63 9.95 -7.67
CA LYS A 63 2.25 10.28 -9.04
C LYS A 63 3.51 10.71 -9.77
N ALA A 64 3.88 9.94 -10.78
CA ALA A 64 5.03 10.27 -11.61
C ALA A 64 4.73 11.48 -12.49
N ALA A 65 5.79 12.21 -12.85
CA ALA A 65 5.70 13.32 -13.80
C ALA A 65 5.34 12.86 -15.23
N ILE A 66 5.54 11.58 -15.54
CA ILE A 66 5.32 11.01 -16.86
C ILE A 66 3.83 10.72 -17.05
N PRO A 67 3.17 11.31 -18.07
CA PRO A 67 1.76 11.04 -18.35
C PRO A 67 1.53 9.56 -18.65
N GLY A 68 0.54 8.96 -17.97
CA GLY A 68 0.18 7.55 -18.17
C GLY A 68 1.05 6.54 -17.41
N GLU A 69 2.08 6.97 -16.67
CA GLU A 69 2.73 6.09 -15.70
C GLU A 69 1.77 5.84 -14.53
N ARG A 70 1.64 4.58 -14.15
CA ARG A 70 0.75 4.15 -13.08
C ARG A 70 1.25 4.67 -11.73
N PRO A 71 0.34 5.00 -10.81
CA PRO A 71 0.74 5.42 -9.47
C PRO A 71 1.52 4.30 -8.78
N LYS A 72 2.62 4.67 -8.12
CA LYS A 72 3.35 3.78 -7.22
C LYS A 72 2.86 4.02 -5.81
N TYR A 73 2.96 3.02 -4.94
CA TYR A 73 2.54 3.15 -3.56
C TYR A 73 3.68 2.80 -2.62
N LEU A 74 3.89 3.67 -1.63
CA LEU A 74 4.98 3.55 -0.67
C LEU A 74 4.39 3.56 0.75
N PRO A 75 4.63 2.53 1.57
CA PRO A 75 4.27 2.58 2.98
C PRO A 75 5.08 3.66 3.71
N VAL A 76 4.50 4.21 4.77
CA VAL A 76 5.20 5.12 5.70
C VAL A 76 6.29 4.37 6.46
N GLU A 77 6.04 3.11 6.80
CA GLU A 77 7.05 2.23 7.39
C GLU A 77 7.95 1.64 6.30
N ASP A 78 9.18 2.16 6.20
CA ASP A 78 10.21 1.79 5.19
C ASP A 78 10.65 0.32 5.29
N ASN A 79 10.32 -0.37 6.38
CA ASN A 79 10.81 -1.72 6.70
C ASN A 79 9.69 -2.75 6.91
N TYR A 80 8.50 -2.53 6.35
CA TYR A 80 7.47 -3.55 6.46
C TYR A 80 7.89 -4.81 5.69
N VAL A 81 7.95 -5.95 6.37
CA VAL A 81 8.41 -7.23 5.80
C VAL A 81 7.29 -8.25 5.68
N CYS A 82 7.39 -9.07 4.64
CA CYS A 82 6.48 -10.20 4.40
C CYS A 82 6.59 -11.18 5.56
N LYS A 83 5.46 -11.48 6.21
CA LYS A 83 5.45 -12.37 7.39
C LYS A 83 5.72 -13.85 7.09
N ASN A 84 5.95 -14.19 5.81
CA ASN A 84 6.33 -15.53 5.38
C ASN A 84 7.80 -15.64 4.93
N CYS A 85 8.32 -14.66 4.19
CA CYS A 85 9.68 -14.73 3.63
C CYS A 85 10.65 -13.66 4.16
N SER A 86 10.18 -12.78 5.05
CA SER A 86 10.96 -11.68 5.66
C SER A 86 11.58 -10.68 4.68
N ARG A 87 11.23 -10.74 3.39
CA ARG A 87 11.62 -9.73 2.40
C ARG A 87 10.75 -8.49 2.56
N LEU A 88 11.29 -7.34 2.19
CA LEU A 88 10.56 -6.07 2.16
C LEU A 88 9.30 -6.20 1.30
N LEU A 89 8.19 -5.69 1.83
CA LEU A 89 6.93 -5.59 1.12
C LEU A 89 6.84 -4.23 0.42
N ASN A 90 6.94 -4.29 -0.90
CA ASN A 90 6.55 -3.20 -1.77
C ASN A 90 5.12 -3.42 -2.26
N SER A 91 4.51 -2.37 -2.80
CA SER A 91 3.24 -2.45 -3.52
C SER A 91 3.25 -3.56 -4.59
N PRO A 92 2.19 -4.38 -4.70
CA PRO A 92 1.01 -4.46 -3.84
C PRO A 92 1.21 -5.32 -2.58
N ALA A 93 0.38 -5.07 -1.56
CA ALA A 93 0.40 -5.83 -0.31
C ALA A 93 -0.87 -6.68 -0.17
N PHE A 94 -0.70 -7.94 0.26
CA PHE A 94 -1.79 -8.90 0.38
C PHE A 94 -1.97 -9.32 1.83
N SER A 95 -3.20 -9.29 2.33
CA SER A 95 -3.54 -9.83 3.66
C SER A 95 -4.63 -10.89 3.55
N THR A 96 -4.85 -11.65 4.61
CA THR A 96 -5.92 -12.65 4.67
C THR A 96 -7.14 -12.08 5.39
N ASN A 97 -8.32 -12.68 5.21
CA ASN A 97 -9.38 -12.47 6.20
C ASN A 97 -8.96 -13.10 7.54
N GLY A 98 -9.29 -12.42 8.65
CA GLY A 98 -9.05 -12.90 10.01
C GLY A 98 -7.72 -12.49 10.66
N CYS A 99 -6.81 -11.80 9.98
CA CYS A 99 -5.62 -11.20 10.62
C CYS A 99 -5.13 -9.94 9.90
N GLU A 100 -4.21 -9.20 10.54
CA GLU A 100 -3.62 -7.95 10.02
C GLU A 100 -2.20 -8.16 9.44
N HIS A 101 -1.85 -9.40 9.11
CA HIS A 101 -0.54 -9.74 8.55
C HIS A 101 -0.53 -9.62 7.03
N TYR A 102 0.52 -8.98 6.49
CA TYR A 102 0.71 -8.82 5.07
C TYR A 102 1.80 -9.74 4.50
N PHE A 103 1.62 -10.09 3.23
CA PHE A 103 2.42 -11.01 2.46
C PHE A 103 2.66 -10.47 1.04
N CYS A 104 3.71 -10.96 0.37
CA CYS A 104 3.93 -10.67 -1.03
C CYS A 104 3.09 -11.62 -1.91
N ALA A 105 2.87 -11.24 -3.17
CA ALA A 105 2.06 -12.00 -4.13
C ALA A 105 2.45 -13.49 -4.19
N LYS A 106 3.77 -13.76 -4.28
CA LYS A 106 4.29 -15.12 -4.32
C LYS A 106 3.95 -15.92 -3.05
N CYS A 107 4.20 -15.36 -1.87
CA CYS A 107 3.98 -16.10 -0.62
C CYS A 107 2.50 -16.34 -0.34
N ILE A 108 1.62 -15.36 -0.58
CA ILE A 108 0.19 -15.55 -0.36
C ILE A 108 -0.41 -16.55 -1.36
N SER A 109 0.07 -16.55 -2.61
CA SER A 109 -0.26 -17.57 -3.62
C SER A 109 0.13 -18.96 -3.16
N GLU A 110 1.36 -19.15 -2.66
CA GLU A 110 1.82 -20.44 -2.17
C GLU A 110 1.02 -20.92 -0.96
N LEU A 111 0.72 -20.03 0.00
CA LEU A 111 -0.12 -20.34 1.16
C LEU A 111 -1.48 -20.81 0.69
N ARG A 112 -2.15 -20.04 -0.18
CA ARG A 112 -3.45 -20.42 -0.76
C ARG A 112 -3.42 -21.80 -1.39
N ASN A 113 -2.44 -22.06 -2.27
CA ASN A 113 -2.43 -23.25 -3.10
C ASN A 113 -2.05 -24.52 -2.32
N LYS A 114 -1.36 -24.39 -1.18
CA LYS A 114 -0.92 -25.52 -0.35
C LYS A 114 -1.80 -25.70 0.89
N ARG A 115 -1.83 -24.69 1.75
CA ARG A 115 -2.56 -24.68 3.03
C ARG A 115 -2.96 -23.24 3.35
N PRO A 116 -4.24 -22.85 3.19
CA PRO A 116 -4.69 -21.48 3.40
C PRO A 116 -4.80 -21.16 4.89
N ILE A 117 -3.64 -21.11 5.54
CA ILE A 117 -3.46 -20.85 6.97
C ILE A 117 -2.43 -19.72 7.08
N CYS A 118 -2.74 -18.69 7.86
CA CYS A 118 -1.78 -17.65 8.19
C CYS A 118 -0.61 -18.24 9.00
N PRO A 119 0.65 -18.08 8.56
CA PRO A 119 1.80 -18.66 9.27
C PRO A 119 2.05 -18.03 10.65
N VAL A 120 1.50 -16.85 10.92
CA VAL A 120 1.66 -16.15 12.20
C VAL A 120 0.57 -16.59 13.19
N GLU A 121 -0.69 -16.35 12.86
CA GLU A 121 -1.84 -16.61 13.75
C GLU A 121 -2.36 -18.06 13.68
N LYS A 122 -1.87 -18.86 12.74
CA LYS A 122 -2.36 -20.23 12.45
C LYS A 122 -3.86 -20.31 12.13
N SER A 123 -4.46 -19.17 11.76
CA SER A 123 -5.87 -19.07 11.39
C SER A 123 -6.08 -19.45 9.93
N VAL A 124 -7.10 -20.26 9.65
CA VAL A 124 -7.54 -20.57 8.30
C VAL A 124 -8.11 -19.32 7.64
N PHE A 125 -7.83 -19.10 6.36
CA PHE A 125 -8.40 -18.00 5.59
C PHE A 125 -9.15 -18.50 4.36
N THR A 126 -10.18 -17.76 3.97
CA THR A 126 -11.04 -18.02 2.81
C THR A 126 -10.91 -16.95 1.74
N ASP A 127 -10.32 -15.80 2.08
CA ASP A 127 -10.24 -14.63 1.25
C ASP A 127 -8.85 -14.02 1.30
N ILE A 128 -8.36 -13.57 0.15
CA ILE A 128 -7.17 -12.74 0.02
C ILE A 128 -7.64 -11.31 -0.23
N LYS A 129 -7.24 -10.39 0.65
CA LYS A 129 -7.46 -8.96 0.52
C LYS A 129 -6.27 -8.34 -0.19
N VAL A 130 -6.55 -7.58 -1.23
CA VAL A 130 -5.56 -6.88 -2.04
C VAL A 130 -5.59 -5.40 -1.66
N SER A 131 -4.46 -4.86 -1.26
CA SER A 131 -4.26 -3.44 -0.97
C SER A 131 -3.08 -2.91 -1.78
N ALA A 132 -3.11 -1.61 -2.07
CA ALA A 132 -2.01 -0.96 -2.77
C ALA A 132 -0.67 -1.02 -2.00
N CYS A 133 -0.76 -1.10 -0.67
CA CYS A 133 0.37 -1.11 0.24
C CYS A 133 -0.17 -1.54 1.62
N VAL A 134 0.75 -1.76 2.55
CA VAL A 134 0.41 -2.10 3.93
C VAL A 134 -0.42 -0.97 4.54
N GLY A 135 -1.55 -1.30 5.13
CA GLY A 135 -2.47 -0.34 5.78
C GLY A 135 -3.43 0.37 4.83
N ALA A 136 -3.17 0.34 3.52
CA ALA A 136 -4.05 0.98 2.55
C ALA A 136 -5.42 0.31 2.45
N PRO A 137 -6.46 1.09 2.05
CA PRO A 137 -7.76 0.56 1.76
C PRO A 137 -7.70 -0.65 0.80
N ILE A 138 -8.58 -1.61 1.07
CA ILE A 138 -8.69 -2.83 0.28
C ILE A 138 -9.29 -2.45 -1.08
N VAL A 139 -8.56 -2.73 -2.16
CA VAL A 139 -9.00 -2.46 -3.54
C VAL A 139 -9.68 -3.67 -4.18
N ALA A 140 -9.40 -4.88 -3.70
CA ALA A 140 -10.10 -6.10 -4.09
C ALA A 140 -10.06 -7.18 -3.02
N THR A 141 -11.03 -8.10 -3.09
CA THR A 141 -11.05 -9.33 -2.29
C THR A 141 -11.23 -10.53 -3.20
N ILE A 142 -10.39 -11.55 -3.03
CA ILE A 142 -10.38 -12.76 -3.84
C ILE A 142 -10.81 -13.92 -2.95
N THR A 143 -12.00 -14.46 -3.19
CA THR A 143 -12.55 -15.61 -2.45
C THR A 143 -12.03 -16.92 -3.03
N LEU A 144 -11.42 -17.75 -2.18
CA LEU A 144 -10.80 -19.03 -2.56
C LEU A 144 -11.81 -20.04 -3.11
N ALA A 145 -13.03 -20.07 -2.56
CA ALA A 145 -14.09 -20.99 -2.99
C ALA A 145 -14.46 -20.84 -4.48
N ASN A 146 -14.25 -19.64 -5.04
CA ASN A 146 -14.61 -19.32 -6.42
C ASN A 146 -13.47 -19.58 -7.42
N THR A 147 -12.27 -19.93 -6.95
CA THR A 147 -11.09 -20.13 -7.81
C THR A 147 -10.63 -21.57 -7.75
N ARG A 148 -11.13 -22.38 -8.69
CA ARG A 148 -10.80 -23.83 -8.79
C ARG A 148 -9.37 -24.11 -9.28
N SER A 149 -8.73 -23.12 -9.89
CA SER A 149 -7.35 -23.22 -10.39
C SER A 149 -6.34 -22.69 -9.36
N PRO A 150 -5.07 -23.13 -9.44
CA PRO A 150 -3.98 -22.46 -8.73
C PRO A 150 -3.95 -20.97 -9.15
N LEU A 151 -3.82 -20.08 -8.18
CA LEU A 151 -3.56 -18.66 -8.42
C LEU A 151 -2.06 -18.44 -8.27
N SER A 152 -1.40 -17.94 -9.30
CA SER A 152 0.02 -17.57 -9.25
C SER A 152 0.22 -16.20 -8.60
N GLY A 153 1.47 -15.84 -8.30
CA GLY A 153 1.81 -14.48 -7.85
C GLY A 153 1.50 -13.45 -8.95
N ASP A 154 1.83 -13.75 -10.20
CA ASP A 154 1.59 -12.89 -11.35
C ASP A 154 0.10 -12.60 -11.56
N ASP A 155 -0.79 -13.59 -11.33
CA ASP A 155 -2.24 -13.38 -11.40
C ASP A 155 -2.71 -12.33 -10.39
N LEU A 156 -2.16 -12.36 -9.17
CA LEU A 156 -2.50 -11.42 -8.10
C LEU A 156 -2.01 -10.01 -8.41
N GLU A 157 -0.80 -9.90 -8.96
CA GLU A 157 -0.25 -8.62 -9.43
C GLU A 157 -1.07 -8.07 -10.60
N ASN A 158 -1.49 -8.92 -11.54
CA ASN A 158 -2.36 -8.54 -12.65
C ASN A 158 -3.73 -8.05 -12.17
N ILE A 159 -4.34 -8.70 -11.17
CA ILE A 159 -5.60 -8.24 -10.57
C ILE A 159 -5.41 -6.84 -9.97
N PHE A 160 -4.35 -6.63 -9.18
CA PHE A 160 -4.05 -5.31 -8.62
C PHE A 160 -3.89 -4.25 -9.72
N ASN A 161 -3.16 -4.60 -10.77
CA ASN A 161 -2.88 -3.77 -11.94
C ASN A 161 -4.11 -3.44 -12.80
N LEU A 162 -5.20 -4.18 -12.72
CA LEU A 162 -6.45 -3.85 -13.43
C LEU A 162 -7.34 -2.88 -12.65
N LEU A 163 -7.06 -2.71 -11.36
CA LEU A 163 -7.87 -1.91 -10.44
C LEU A 163 -7.25 -0.54 -10.13
N ASN A 164 -6.01 -0.30 -10.56
CA ASN A 164 -5.20 0.89 -10.30
C ASN A 164 -4.44 1.33 -11.55
#